data_AF-A0A8S1JWB2-F1
#
_entry.id   AF-A0A8S1JWB2-F1
#
_cell.length_a   1.000
_cell.length_b   1.000
_cell.length_c   1.000
_cell.angle_alpha   90.00
_cell.angle_beta   90.00
_cell.angle_gamma   90.00
#
_symmetry.space_group_name_H-M   'P 1'
#
loop_
_entity.id
_entity.type
_entity.pdbx_description
1 polymer ?
#
loop_
_entity_poly.entity_id
_entity_poly.type
_entity_poly.pdbx_seq_one_letter_code
_entity_poly.pdbx_strand_id
1 'polypeptide(L)'
;MEVIEHVENLPLFIRICSKLLGPDGKLFISSINKSYESYLKLIIGAIYIMRVVVQGTHDWNNFKTSEQVWLQLNKLKINLNMLCSVKYDLGSGQMKYSSNEAQYILACSKQKRE
;
A
#
# COMPACT_ATOMS: atom_id res chain seq x y z
N MET A 1 9.16 -2.74 -0.21
CA MET A 1 8.43 -1.44 -0.21
C MET A 1 7.02 -1.64 0.37
N GLU A 2 6.88 -2.35 1.50
CA GLU A 2 5.58 -2.78 2.03
C GLU A 2 5.57 -2.52 3.53
N VAL A 3 5.74 -1.25 3.91
CA VAL A 3 6.06 -0.91 5.31
C VAL A 3 4.79 -0.85 6.17
N ILE A 4 3.70 -0.31 5.61
CA ILE A 4 2.54 0.08 6.41
C ILE A 4 1.76 -1.09 7.01
N GLU A 5 1.87 -2.29 6.43
CA GLU A 5 1.28 -3.51 6.98
C GLU A 5 2.04 -4.05 8.20
N HIS A 6 3.29 -3.63 8.39
CA HIS A 6 4.10 -3.98 9.56
C HIS A 6 4.09 -2.88 10.62
N VAL A 7 3.35 -1.79 10.40
CA VAL A 7 3.25 -0.69 11.35
C VAL A 7 2.07 -0.90 12.28
N GLU A 8 2.33 -0.94 13.58
CA GLU A 8 1.31 -1.08 14.62
C GLU A 8 0.33 0.11 14.65
N ASN A 9 0.85 1.34 14.50
CA ASN A 9 0.05 2.57 14.57
C ASN A 9 0.14 3.39 13.27
N LEU A 10 -0.71 3.04 12.31
CA LEU A 10 -0.81 3.72 11.01
C LEU A 10 -1.06 5.24 11.14
N PRO A 11 -1.98 5.73 12.00
CA PRO A 11 -2.15 7.19 12.19
C PRO A 11 -0.88 7.91 12.66
N LEU A 12 -0.14 7.33 13.62
CA LEU A 12 1.09 7.91 14.12
C LEU A 12 2.16 7.95 13.03
N PHE A 13 2.33 6.86 12.28
CA PHE A 13 3.27 6.78 11.17
C PHE A 13 2.99 7.85 10.11
N ILE A 14 1.74 7.96 9.63
CA ILE A 14 1.38 8.96 8.62
C ILE A 14 1.57 10.38 9.17
N ARG A 15 1.28 10.62 10.45
CA ARG A 15 1.53 11.92 11.11
C ARG A 15 3.01 12.27 11.11
N ILE A 16 3.90 11.32 11.38
CA ILE A 16 5.35 11.52 11.35
C ILE A 16 5.80 11.81 9.92
N CYS A 17 5.38 11.00 8.94
CA CYS A 17 5.67 11.26 7.52
C CYS A 17 5.23 12.67 7.11
N SER A 18 4.02 13.08 7.48
CA SER A 18 3.48 14.42 7.21
C SER A 18 4.35 15.53 7.81
N LYS A 19 4.91 15.34 9.02
CA LYS A 19 5.82 16.32 9.65
C LYS A 19 7.16 16.43 8.91
N LEU A 20 7.66 15.33 8.37
CA LEU A 20 8.93 15.30 7.62
C LEU A 20 8.80 15.92 6.22
N LEU A 21 7.60 15.95 5.65
CA LEU A 21 7.35 16.58 4.36
C LEU A 21 7.42 18.11 4.47
N GLY A 22 8.24 18.72 3.62
CA GLY A 22 8.20 20.16 3.35
C GLY A 22 6.91 20.59 2.61
N PRO A 23 6.72 21.90 2.39
CA PRO A 23 5.69 22.42 1.50
C PRO A 23 5.79 21.77 0.12
N ASP A 24 4.66 21.35 -0.44
CA ASP A 24 4.57 20.63 -1.74
C ASP A 24 5.38 19.33 -1.79
N GLY A 25 5.76 18.80 -0.62
CA GLY A 25 6.46 17.54 -0.47
C GLY A 25 5.61 16.36 -0.97
N LYS A 26 6.27 15.41 -1.64
CA LYS A 26 5.63 14.22 -2.21
C LYS A 26 5.79 13.01 -1.30
N LEU A 27 4.72 12.24 -1.15
CA LEU A 27 4.69 11.01 -0.38
C LEU A 27 4.18 9.89 -1.27
N PHE A 28 4.95 8.81 -1.37
CA PHE A 28 4.55 7.60 -2.06
C PHE A 28 4.37 6.49 -1.02
N ILE A 29 3.22 5.82 -1.04
CA ILE A 29 2.93 4.68 -0.17
C ILE A 29 2.51 3.51 -1.03
N SER A 30 3.21 2.39 -0.92
CA SER A 30 2.81 1.12 -1.50
C SER A 30 2.49 0.11 -0.41
N SER A 31 1.44 -0.68 -0.63
CA SER A 31 1.07 -1.78 0.24
C SER A 31 0.39 -2.89 -0.55
N ILE A 32 0.45 -4.12 -0.04
CA ILE A 32 -0.48 -5.18 -0.39
C ILE A 32 -1.86 -4.77 0.14
N ASN A 33 -2.86 -4.85 -0.74
CA ASN A 33 -4.22 -4.48 -0.36
C ASN A 33 -4.86 -5.57 0.48
N LYS A 34 -5.80 -5.20 1.35
CA LYS A 34 -6.66 -6.18 2.02
C LYS A 34 -7.82 -6.60 1.11
N SER A 35 -7.55 -7.54 0.22
CA SER A 35 -8.53 -8.10 -0.71
C SER A 35 -8.50 -9.63 -0.68
N TYR A 36 -9.55 -10.27 -1.21
CA TYR A 36 -9.56 -11.73 -1.38
C TYR A 36 -8.50 -12.18 -2.37
N GLU A 37 -8.22 -11.37 -3.40
CA GLU A 37 -7.20 -11.69 -4.40
C GLU A 37 -5.80 -11.71 -3.80
N SER A 38 -5.45 -10.74 -2.95
CA SER A 38 -4.15 -10.72 -2.27
C SER A 38 -4.02 -11.89 -1.29
N TYR A 39 -5.09 -12.26 -0.59
CA TYR A 39 -5.10 -13.45 0.27
C TYR A 39 -4.77 -14.72 -0.52
N LEU A 40 -5.50 -14.99 -1.61
CA LEU A 40 -5.29 -16.19 -2.42
C LEU A 40 -3.90 -16.22 -3.04
N LYS A 41 -3.42 -15.10 -3.57
CA LYS A 41 -2.14 -15.06 -4.29
C LYS A 41 -0.93 -15.06 -3.36
N LEU A 42 -0.89 -14.19 -2.35
CA LEU A 42 0.27 -14.06 -1.48
C LEU A 42 0.26 -15.08 -0.35
N ILE A 43 -0.85 -15.18 0.38
CA ILE A 43 -0.90 -16.07 1.55
C ILE A 43 -0.98 -17.53 1.09
N ILE A 44 -1.99 -17.89 0.31
CA ILE A 44 -2.14 -19.28 -0.12
C ILE A 44 -1.11 -19.64 -1.19
N GLY A 45 -1.01 -18.83 -2.26
CA GLY A 45 -0.12 -19.09 -3.39
C GLY A 45 1.37 -19.03 -3.00
N ALA A 46 1.85 -17.85 -2.62
CA ALA A 46 3.28 -17.64 -2.44
C ALA A 46 3.85 -18.28 -1.16
N ILE A 47 3.15 -18.18 -0.03
CA ILE A 47 3.63 -18.72 1.25
C ILE A 47 3.34 -20.22 1.36
N TYR A 48 2.09 -20.66 1.21
CA TYR A 48 1.74 -22.05 1.51
C TYR A 48 1.98 -23.04 0.36
N ILE A 49 1.65 -22.68 -0.88
CA ILE A 49 1.78 -23.58 -2.05
C ILE A 49 3.21 -23.53 -2.60
N MET A 50 3.67 -22.35 -3.03
CA MET A 50 4.95 -22.19 -3.72
C MET A 50 6.14 -22.15 -2.75
N ARG A 51 5.91 -21.80 -1.47
CA ARG A 51 6.94 -21.67 -0.43
C ARG A 51 8.11 -20.78 -0.85
N VAL A 52 7.83 -19.74 -1.62
CA VAL A 52 8.83 -18.76 -2.09
C VAL A 52 9.03 -17.61 -1.10
N VAL A 53 8.12 -17.46 -0.13
CA VAL A 53 8.18 -16.47 0.95
C VAL A 53 8.15 -17.21 2.29
N VAL A 54 8.91 -16.70 3.27
CA VAL A 54 8.97 -17.26 4.62
C VAL A 54 7.59 -17.17 5.28
N GLN A 55 7.18 -18.23 5.98
CA GLN A 55 5.91 -18.23 6.69
C GLN A 55 5.89 -17.14 7.78
N GLY A 56 4.77 -16.42 7.86
CA GLY A 56 4.61 -15.31 8.80
C GLY A 56 5.21 -13.98 8.33
N THR A 57 5.86 -13.92 7.17
CA THR A 57 6.31 -12.64 6.59
C THR A 57 5.13 -11.71 6.32
N HIS A 58 3.99 -12.24 5.89
CA HIS A 58 2.76 -11.48 5.69
C HIS A 58 1.61 -12.08 6.49
N ASP A 59 0.87 -11.22 7.18
CA ASP A 59 -0.40 -11.57 7.83
C ASP A 59 -1.50 -10.71 7.20
N TRP A 60 -2.46 -11.39 6.57
CA TRP A 60 -3.58 -10.74 5.89
C TRP A 60 -4.44 -9.88 6.81
N ASN A 61 -4.46 -10.17 8.11
CA ASN A 61 -5.18 -9.34 9.07
C ASN A 61 -4.60 -7.93 9.19
N ASN A 62 -3.28 -7.81 8.97
CA ASN A 62 -2.54 -6.56 9.07
C ASN A 62 -2.59 -5.73 7.78
N PHE A 63 -2.95 -6.34 6.64
CA PHE A 63 -3.13 -5.61 5.39
C PHE A 63 -4.15 -4.47 5.57
N LYS A 64 -3.93 -3.38 4.84
CA LYS A 64 -4.76 -2.17 4.89
C LYS A 64 -5.30 -1.89 3.51
N THR A 65 -6.57 -1.48 3.43
CA THR A 65 -7.10 -1.04 2.14
C THR A 65 -6.56 0.31 1.73
N SER A 66 -6.51 0.57 0.42
CA SER A 66 -6.15 1.89 -0.13
C SER A 66 -6.99 3.01 0.48
N GLU A 67 -8.28 2.77 0.69
CA GLU A 67 -9.22 3.73 1.26
C GLU A 67 -8.92 3.99 2.72
N GLN A 68 -8.59 2.96 3.49
CA GLN A 68 -8.20 3.11 4.91
C GLN A 68 -6.96 4.00 5.05
N VAL A 69 -5.95 3.80 4.20
CA VAL A 69 -4.74 4.61 4.20
C VAL A 69 -5.02 6.03 3.73
N TRP A 70 -5.78 6.18 2.64
CA TRP A 70 -6.20 7.48 2.12
C TRP A 70 -6.98 8.30 3.14
N LEU A 71 -7.92 7.69 3.87
CA LEU A 71 -8.68 8.39 4.92
C LEU A 71 -7.78 8.95 6.02
N GLN A 72 -6.68 8.28 6.37
CA GLN A 72 -5.73 8.80 7.36
C GLN A 72 -4.86 9.94 6.79
N LEU A 73 -4.46 9.84 5.52
CA LEU A 73 -3.75 10.91 4.83
C LEU A 73 -4.60 12.18 4.71
N ASN A 74 -5.88 12.01 4.35
CA ASN A 74 -6.81 13.11 4.14
C ASN A 74 -7.05 13.93 5.43
N LYS A 75 -7.08 13.28 6.60
CA LYS A 75 -7.13 13.96 7.92
C LYS A 75 -5.99 14.94 8.16
N LEU A 76 -4.86 14.76 7.48
CA LEU A 76 -3.67 15.60 7.60
C LEU A 76 -3.51 16.58 6.42
N LYS A 77 -4.56 16.76 5.61
CA LYS A 77 -4.55 17.59 4.39
C LYS A 77 -3.46 17.19 3.40
N ILE A 78 -3.17 15.89 3.33
CA ILE A 78 -2.34 15.32 2.28
C ILE A 78 -3.27 14.92 1.13
N ASN A 79 -3.08 15.54 -0.03
CA ASN A 79 -3.90 15.30 -1.20
C ASN A 79 -3.45 14.04 -1.93
N LEU A 80 -4.40 13.24 -2.37
CA LEU A 80 -4.15 12.10 -3.26
C LEU A 80 -4.06 12.62 -4.69
N ASN A 81 -2.91 12.43 -5.32
CA ASN A 81 -2.70 12.79 -6.72
C ASN A 81 -2.97 11.61 -7.66
N MET A 82 -2.61 10.39 -7.21
CA MET A 82 -2.76 9.18 -8.01
C MET A 82 -2.92 7.95 -7.12
N LEU A 83 -3.81 7.05 -7.48
CA LEU A 83 -3.90 5.69 -6.96
C LEU A 83 -3.69 4.74 -8.14
N CYS A 84 -2.68 3.88 -8.04
CA CYS A 84 -2.40 2.84 -9.02
C CYS A 84 -2.47 1.47 -8.37
N SER A 85 -3.09 0.51 -9.05
CA SER A 85 -2.96 -0.90 -8.70
C SER A 85 -2.13 -1.61 -9.77
N VAL A 86 -1.33 -2.58 -9.34
CA VAL A 86 -0.41 -3.30 -10.21
C VAL A 86 -0.63 -4.81 -10.08
N LYS A 87 -0.49 -5.52 -11.20
CA LYS A 87 -0.53 -6.99 -11.24
C LYS A 87 0.62 -7.54 -12.05
N TYR A 88 1.11 -8.71 -11.66
CA TYR A 88 2.03 -9.47 -12.49
C TYR A 88 1.24 -10.26 -13.54
N ASP A 89 1.56 -10.04 -14.82
CA ASP A 89 0.97 -10.74 -15.94
C ASP A 89 1.82 -11.96 -16.32
N LEU A 90 1.33 -13.17 -16.04
CA LEU A 90 2.09 -14.41 -16.26
C LEU A 90 2.43 -14.65 -17.74
N GLY A 91 1.60 -14.20 -18.68
CA GLY A 91 1.83 -14.39 -20.11
C GLY A 91 2.99 -13.57 -20.66
N SER A 92 3.07 -12.28 -20.28
CA SER A 92 4.16 -11.40 -20.72
C SER A 92 5.36 -11.36 -19.78
N GLY A 93 5.22 -11.88 -18.54
CA GLY A 93 6.25 -11.78 -17.50
C GLY A 93 6.48 -10.36 -16.99
N GLN A 94 5.53 -9.46 -17.21
CA GLN A 94 5.66 -8.03 -16.88
C GLN A 94 4.63 -7.59 -15.83
N MET A 95 5.00 -6.58 -15.05
CA MET A 95 4.04 -5.85 -14.22
C MET A 95 3.19 -4.95 -15.11
N LYS A 96 1.87 -5.03 -14.95
CA LYS A 96 0.90 -4.19 -15.68
C LYS A 96 0.01 -3.45 -14.69
N TYR A 97 -0.46 -2.28 -15.08
CA TYR A 97 -1.53 -1.60 -14.36
C TYR A 97 -2.77 -2.49 -14.34
N SER A 98 -3.50 -2.44 -13.24
CA SER A 98 -4.73 -3.19 -13.08
C SER A 98 -5.80 -2.36 -12.39
N SER A 99 -7.05 -2.69 -12.67
CA SER A 99 -8.18 -2.37 -11.81
C SER A 99 -8.25 -3.29 -10.58
N ASN A 100 -7.58 -4.44 -10.60
CA ASN A 100 -7.59 -5.40 -9.50
C ASN A 100 -6.51 -5.06 -8.49
N GLU A 101 -6.94 -4.89 -7.27
CA GLU A 101 -6.19 -4.25 -6.21
C GLU A 101 -5.49 -5.29 -5.34
N ALA A 102 -4.65 -6.19 -5.87
CA ALA A 102 -3.86 -7.06 -4.98
C ALA A 102 -2.76 -6.25 -4.26
N GLN A 103 -2.27 -5.22 -4.91
CA GLN A 103 -1.28 -4.26 -4.42
C GLN A 103 -1.63 -2.89 -4.98
N TYR A 104 -1.37 -1.83 -4.20
CA TYR A 104 -1.57 -0.46 -4.63
C TYR A 104 -0.36 0.43 -4.35
N ILE A 105 -0.32 1.56 -5.05
CA ILE A 105 0.60 2.67 -4.85
C ILE A 105 -0.23 3.96 -4.81
N LEU A 106 -0.14 4.68 -3.70
CA LEU A 106 -0.67 6.02 -3.51
C LEU A 106 0.45 7.03 -3.74
N ALA A 107 0.26 7.96 -4.68
CA ALA A 107 1.09 9.14 -4.83
C ALA A 107 0.35 10.35 -4.29
N CYS A 108 0.95 11.03 -3.32
CA CYS A 108 0.32 12.10 -2.57
C CYS A 108 1.23 13.33 -2.45
N SER A 109 0.62 14.47 -2.18
CA SER A 109 1.32 15.75 -1.96
C SER A 109 0.80 16.46 -0.73
N LYS A 110 1.72 17.04 0.04
CA LYS A 110 1.39 17.89 1.18
C LYS A 110 1.12 19.30 0.68
N GLN A 111 -0.13 19.74 0.81
CA GLN A 111 -0.51 21.09 0.40
C GLN A 111 0.24 22.13 1.25
N LYS A 112 0.74 23.17 0.59
CA LYS A 112 1.28 24.34 1.27
C LYS A 112 0.21 24.93 2.20
N ARG A 113 0.57 25.17 3.47
CA ARG A 113 -0.31 25.89 4.39
C ARG A 113 -0.30 27.36 3.94
N GLU A 114 -1.46 27.89 3.59
CA GLU A 114 -1.69 29.33 3.41
C GLU A 114 -1.42 30.08 4.72
#